data_AF-A0ABD5JSI6-F1
#
_entry.id   AF-A0ABD5JSI6-F1
#
_cell.length_a   1.000
_cell.length_b   1.000
_cell.length_c   1.000
_cell.angle_alpha   90.00
_cell.angle_beta   90.00
_cell.angle_gamma   90.00
#
_symmetry.space_group_name_H-M   'P 1'
#
loop_
_entity.id
_entity.type
_entity.pdbx_description
1 polymer ?
#
loop_
_entity_poly.entity_id
_entity_poly.type
_entity_poly.pdbx_seq_one_letter_code
_entity_poly.pdbx_strand_id
1 'polypeptide(L)'
;MAATAEEMLRELRFSRGEPDAVARQVLRHLDDTNWTEVMRALEMLASAGWTDAEVAFRGLVLARAEDWLAECKALPLVERLVATMTTLRVLGEPTPDVSDLVAKAEEALRKRRAN
;
A
#
# COMPACT_ATOMS: atom_id res chain seq x y z
N MET A 1 -18.08 9.18 -10.82
CA MET A 1 -17.10 8.08 -10.74
C MET A 1 -16.25 8.38 -9.52
N ALA A 2 -16.03 7.39 -8.65
CA ALA A 2 -15.11 7.57 -7.53
C ALA A 2 -13.69 7.84 -8.07
N ALA A 3 -12.94 8.72 -7.40
CA ALA A 3 -11.54 8.94 -7.74
C ALA A 3 -10.75 7.66 -7.45
N THR A 4 -9.86 7.29 -8.36
CA THR A 4 -8.92 6.18 -8.17
C THR A 4 -7.82 6.58 -7.19
N ALA A 5 -7.16 5.59 -6.59
CA ALA A 5 -6.01 5.81 -5.72
C ALA A 5 -4.93 6.68 -6.40
N GLU A 6 -4.62 6.41 -7.67
CA GLU A 6 -3.65 7.20 -8.42
C GLU A 6 -4.06 8.66 -8.61
N GLU A 7 -5.34 8.93 -8.84
CA GLU A 7 -5.86 10.29 -8.95
C GLU A 7 -5.73 11.04 -7.61
N MET A 8 -6.09 10.41 -6.49
CA MET A 8 -5.90 11.00 -5.16
C MET A 8 -4.43 11.34 -4.89
N LEU A 9 -3.50 10.44 -5.26
CA LEU A 9 -2.07 10.67 -5.08
C LEU A 9 -1.54 11.83 -5.94
N ARG A 10 -2.05 12.00 -7.18
CA ARG A 10 -1.68 13.13 -8.06
C ARG A 10 -2.18 14.47 -7.54
N GLU A 11 -3.25 14.48 -6.76
CA GLU A 11 -3.82 15.69 -6.17
C GLU A 11 -3.12 16.17 -4.90
N LEU A 12 -2.25 15.33 -4.30
CA LEU A 12 -1.51 15.67 -3.09
C LEU A 12 -0.76 17.01 -3.23
N ARG A 13 -0.84 17.81 -2.18
CA ARG A 13 -0.12 19.07 -2.03
C ARG A 13 0.89 18.95 -0.91
N PHE A 14 2.15 19.19 -1.22
CA PHE A 14 3.25 19.17 -0.27
C PHE A 14 3.59 20.59 0.17
N SER A 15 3.59 20.85 1.48
CA SER A 15 4.03 22.13 2.04
C SER A 15 5.14 21.88 3.05
N ARG A 16 6.08 22.82 3.17
CA ARG A 16 7.18 22.71 4.15
C ARG A 16 6.70 22.76 5.60
N GLY A 17 5.49 23.24 5.86
CA GLY A 17 4.93 23.39 7.21
C GLY A 17 4.10 22.19 7.70
N GLU A 18 3.65 21.32 6.78
CA GLU A 18 2.86 20.13 7.10
C GLU A 18 3.28 18.95 6.20
N PRO A 19 4.48 18.37 6.41
CA PRO A 19 4.88 17.17 5.69
C PRO A 19 3.91 15.99 5.98
N ASP A 20 3.46 15.85 7.23
CA ASP A 20 2.65 14.70 7.70
C ASP A 20 1.14 14.93 7.58
N ALA A 21 0.71 15.55 6.47
CA ALA A 21 -0.71 15.82 6.19
C ALA A 21 -1.27 15.01 5.02
N VAL A 22 -0.47 14.16 4.38
CA VAL A 22 -0.88 13.44 3.17
C VAL A 22 -2.03 12.48 3.44
N ALA A 23 -2.04 11.82 4.60
CA ALA A 23 -3.13 10.94 5.00
C ALA A 23 -4.45 11.69 5.14
N ARG A 24 -4.41 12.89 5.74
CA ARG A 24 -5.60 13.76 5.84
C ARG A 24 -6.12 14.15 4.46
N GLN A 25 -5.22 14.45 3.52
CA GLN A 25 -5.62 14.82 2.16
C GLN A 25 -6.33 13.67 1.45
N VAL A 26 -5.78 12.45 1.53
CA VAL A 26 -6.40 11.23 0.96
C VAL A 26 -7.74 10.94 1.64
N LEU A 27 -7.81 11.00 2.97
CA LEU A 27 -9.05 10.73 3.72
C LEU A 27 -10.20 11.70 3.39
N ARG A 28 -9.92 12.90 2.85
CA ARG A 28 -10.99 13.81 2.38
C ARG A 28 -11.77 13.26 1.18
N HIS A 29 -11.20 12.29 0.46
CA HIS A 29 -11.90 11.63 -0.63
C HIS A 29 -12.84 10.53 -0.13
N LEU A 30 -12.73 10.10 1.14
CA LEU A 30 -13.47 8.95 1.65
C LEU A 30 -14.99 9.16 1.60
N ASP A 31 -15.66 8.24 0.93
CA ASP A 31 -17.11 8.07 0.90
C ASP A 31 -17.47 6.58 1.03
N ASP A 32 -18.77 6.28 1.12
CA ASP A 32 -19.28 4.91 1.31
C ASP A 32 -18.96 3.96 0.14
N THR A 33 -18.61 4.49 -1.02
CA THR A 33 -18.44 3.75 -2.27
C THR A 33 -16.99 3.55 -2.69
N ASN A 34 -16.05 4.32 -2.11
CA ASN A 34 -14.67 4.38 -2.58
C ASN A 34 -13.61 4.01 -1.53
N TRP A 35 -14.04 3.44 -0.40
CA TRP A 35 -13.15 3.08 0.70
C TRP A 35 -11.96 2.22 0.24
N THR A 36 -12.14 1.34 -0.75
CA THR A 36 -11.06 0.51 -1.31
C THR A 36 -9.97 1.35 -1.95
N GLU A 37 -10.35 2.35 -2.75
CA GLU A 37 -9.40 3.27 -3.41
C GLU A 37 -8.67 4.14 -2.38
N VAL A 38 -9.37 4.61 -1.34
CA VAL A 38 -8.75 5.34 -0.23
C VAL A 38 -7.74 4.46 0.51
N MET A 39 -8.10 3.20 0.79
CA MET A 39 -7.19 2.25 1.43
C MET A 39 -5.98 1.95 0.54
N ARG A 40 -6.15 1.82 -0.78
CA ARG A 40 -5.05 1.64 -1.73
C ARG A 40 -4.12 2.85 -1.76
N ALA A 41 -4.66 4.07 -1.80
CA ALA A 41 -3.85 5.29 -1.76
C ALA A 41 -3.05 5.41 -0.46
N LEU A 42 -3.67 5.10 0.69
CA LEU A 42 -2.99 5.10 1.97
C LEU A 42 -1.95 3.97 2.08
N GLU A 43 -2.22 2.80 1.51
CA GLU A 43 -1.25 1.70 1.43
C GLU A 43 -0.02 2.09 0.61
N MET A 44 -0.21 2.72 -0.56
CA MET A 44 0.89 3.18 -1.40
C MET A 44 1.76 4.23 -0.69
N LEU A 45 1.14 5.16 0.04
CA LEU A 45 1.85 6.14 0.87
C LEU A 45 2.59 5.47 2.04
N ALA A 46 1.94 4.55 2.74
CA ALA A 46 2.56 3.77 3.81
C ALA A 46 3.76 2.96 3.28
N SER A 47 3.62 2.28 2.15
CA SER A 47 4.71 1.56 1.48
C SER A 47 5.87 2.49 1.08
N ALA A 48 5.58 3.76 0.78
CA ALA A 48 6.59 4.78 0.49
C ALA A 48 7.21 5.42 1.75
N GLY A 49 6.78 5.04 2.95
CA GLY A 49 7.35 5.49 4.22
C GLY A 49 6.68 6.71 4.84
N TRP A 50 5.46 7.07 4.43
CA TRP A 50 4.70 8.16 5.05
C TRP A 50 4.02 7.70 6.34
N THR A 51 4.58 8.12 7.48
CA THR A 51 4.14 7.66 8.82
C THR A 51 2.68 8.01 9.15
N ASP A 52 2.18 9.17 8.74
CA ASP A 52 0.78 9.56 8.95
C ASP A 52 -0.18 8.67 8.17
N ALA A 53 0.22 8.24 6.97
CA ALA A 53 -0.53 7.30 6.15
C ALA A 53 -0.53 5.90 6.75
N GLU A 54 0.55 5.46 7.40
CA GLU A 54 0.58 4.17 8.11
C GLU A 54 -0.46 4.10 9.22
N VAL A 55 -0.58 5.16 10.02
CA VAL A 55 -1.56 5.23 11.11
C VAL A 55 -2.98 5.19 10.56
N ALA A 56 -3.28 6.00 9.54
CA ALA A 56 -4.59 6.02 8.90
C ALA A 56 -4.94 4.69 8.22
N PHE A 57 -4.00 4.12 7.49
CA PHE A 57 -4.15 2.83 6.81
C PHE A 57 -4.42 1.71 7.81
N ARG A 58 -3.63 1.63 8.89
CA ARG A 58 -3.83 0.65 9.97
C ARG A 58 -5.25 0.73 10.53
N GLY A 59 -5.75 1.94 10.79
CA GLY A 59 -7.11 2.15 11.29
C GLY A 59 -8.17 1.57 10.35
N LEU A 60 -8.05 1.83 9.05
CA LEU A 60 -8.99 1.31 8.05
C LEU A 60 -8.87 -0.20 7.85
N VAL A 61 -7.66 -0.76 7.85
CA VAL A 61 -7.45 -2.21 7.79
C VAL A 61 -8.14 -2.91 8.95
N LEU A 62 -8.00 -2.39 10.18
CA LEU A 62 -8.66 -2.97 11.34
C LEU A 62 -10.19 -2.85 11.26
N ALA A 63 -10.71 -1.75 10.70
CA ALA A 63 -12.14 -1.54 10.53
C ALA A 63 -12.76 -2.38 9.40
N ARG A 64 -11.98 -2.70 8.36
CA ARG A 64 -12.44 -3.33 7.11
C ARG A 64 -11.50 -4.45 6.66
N ALA A 65 -11.15 -5.35 7.57
CA ALA A 65 -10.12 -6.36 7.31
C ALA A 65 -10.49 -7.35 6.20
N GLU A 66 -11.75 -7.82 6.17
CA GLU A 66 -12.21 -8.79 5.16
C GLU A 66 -12.24 -8.18 3.76
N ASP A 67 -12.77 -6.97 3.70
CA ASP A 67 -12.84 -6.05 2.57
C ASP A 67 -11.45 -5.80 1.96
N TRP A 68 -10.48 -5.44 2.80
CA TRP A 68 -9.09 -5.24 2.38
C TRP A 68 -8.40 -6.52 1.94
N LEU A 69 -8.69 -7.64 2.61
CA LEU A 69 -8.15 -8.94 2.23
C LEU A 69 -8.69 -9.40 0.86
N ALA A 70 -9.96 -9.12 0.57
CA ALA A 70 -10.56 -9.39 -0.74
C ALA A 70 -9.86 -8.57 -1.82
N GLU A 71 -9.61 -7.29 -1.56
CA GLU A 71 -8.85 -6.42 -2.47
C GLU A 71 -7.45 -6.96 -2.71
N CYS A 72 -6.67 -7.25 -1.66
CA CYS A 72 -5.34 -7.85 -1.79
C CYS A 72 -5.32 -9.11 -2.66
N LYS A 73 -6.35 -9.97 -2.55
CA LYS A 73 -6.49 -11.20 -3.35
C LYS A 73 -6.82 -10.93 -4.82
N ALA A 74 -7.43 -9.79 -5.15
CA ALA A 74 -7.71 -9.37 -6.51
C ALA A 74 -6.48 -8.78 -7.21
N LEU A 75 -5.52 -8.25 -6.45
CA LEU A 75 -4.31 -7.62 -7.00
C LEU A 75 -3.41 -8.60 -7.77
N PRO A 76 -2.69 -8.12 -8.81
CA PRO A 76 -1.56 -8.81 -9.42
C PRO A 76 -0.51 -9.24 -8.39
N LEU A 77 0.26 -10.29 -8.71
CA LEU A 77 1.14 -10.96 -7.73
C LEU A 77 2.09 -10.00 -6.99
N VAL A 78 2.74 -9.08 -7.70
CA VAL A 78 3.71 -8.14 -7.11
C VAL A 78 3.00 -7.12 -6.23
N GLU A 79 1.91 -6.53 -6.71
CA GLU A 79 1.12 -5.56 -5.95
C GLU A 79 0.49 -6.19 -4.71
N ARG A 80 0.01 -7.44 -4.82
CA ARG A 80 -0.46 -8.24 -3.69
C ARG A 80 0.64 -8.45 -2.65
N LEU A 81 1.85 -8.80 -3.08
CA LEU A 81 2.98 -8.97 -2.17
C LEU A 81 3.28 -7.67 -1.42
N VAL A 82 3.41 -6.55 -2.14
CA VAL A 82 3.66 -5.23 -1.53
C VAL A 82 2.55 -4.89 -0.53
N ALA A 83 1.28 -4.94 -0.95
CA ALA A 83 0.13 -4.66 -0.10
C ALA A 83 0.08 -5.56 1.15
N THR A 84 0.38 -6.85 1.01
CA THR A 84 0.43 -7.80 2.14
C THR A 84 1.55 -7.44 3.11
N MET A 85 2.76 -7.17 2.60
CA MET A 85 3.90 -6.80 3.44
C MET A 85 3.67 -5.47 4.16
N THR A 86 3.14 -4.46 3.47
CA THR A 86 2.73 -3.18 4.05
C THR A 86 1.69 -3.40 5.16
N THR A 87 0.67 -4.22 4.89
CA THR A 87 -0.40 -4.53 5.85
C THR A 87 0.14 -5.19 7.11
N LEU A 88 0.95 -6.26 6.98
CA LEU A 88 1.55 -6.94 8.12
C LEU A 88 2.41 -5.98 8.94
N ARG A 89 3.24 -5.17 8.26
CA ARG A 89 4.11 -4.19 8.90
C ARG A 89 3.31 -3.15 9.72
N VAL A 90 2.26 -2.55 9.16
CA VAL A 90 1.48 -1.54 9.90
C VAL A 90 0.67 -2.13 11.05
N LEU A 91 0.30 -3.42 10.96
CA LEU A 91 -0.32 -4.16 12.05
C LEU A 91 0.68 -4.57 13.14
N GLY A 92 1.98 -4.52 12.86
CA GLY A 92 3.03 -5.01 13.76
C GLY A 92 3.17 -6.54 13.73
N GLU A 93 2.67 -7.17 12.66
CA GLU A 93 2.74 -8.61 12.46
C GLU A 93 4.09 -9.00 11.86
N PRO A 94 4.58 -10.24 12.13
CA PRO A 94 5.79 -10.75 11.51
C PRO A 94 5.67 -10.73 9.98
N THR A 95 6.65 -10.09 9.33
CA THR A 95 6.76 -10.11 7.87
C THR A 95 7.49 -11.38 7.44
N PRO A 96 6.99 -12.12 6.43
CA PRO A 96 7.69 -13.27 5.89
C PRO A 96 9.07 -12.90 5.37
N ASP A 97 10.08 -13.68 5.73
CA ASP A 97 11.40 -13.59 5.10
C ASP A 97 11.33 -14.18 3.68
N VAL A 98 11.59 -13.34 2.69
CA VAL A 98 11.59 -13.70 1.27
C VAL A 98 13.00 -13.72 0.66
N SER A 99 14.06 -13.62 1.48
CA SER A 99 15.45 -13.54 1.02
C SER A 99 15.84 -14.71 0.12
N ASP A 100 15.41 -15.93 0.45
CA ASP A 100 15.66 -17.13 -0.35
C ASP A 100 14.99 -17.10 -1.73
N LEU A 101 13.80 -16.51 -1.82
CA LEU A 101 13.08 -16.33 -3.08
C LEU A 101 13.78 -15.29 -3.95
N VAL A 102 14.25 -14.20 -3.35
CA VAL A 102 15.02 -13.16 -4.02
C VAL A 102 16.32 -13.75 -4.60
N ALA A 103 17.07 -14.51 -3.80
CA ALA A 103 18.31 -15.15 -4.26
C ALA A 103 18.08 -16.07 -5.47
N LYS A 104 17.02 -16.89 -5.43
CA LYS A 104 16.63 -17.77 -6.55
C LYS A 104 16.24 -16.98 -7.80
N ALA A 105 15.50 -15.88 -7.64
CA ALA A 105 15.09 -15.03 -8.75
C ALA A 105 16.29 -14.34 -9.42
N GLU A 106 17.23 -13.83 -8.62
CA GLU A 106 18.47 -13.22 -9.12
C GLU A 106 19.33 -14.22 -9.89
N GLU A 107 19.47 -15.45 -9.38
CA GLU A 107 20.20 -16.51 -10.07
C GLU A 107 19.56 -16.85 -11.42
N ALA A 108 18.23 -16.97 -11.47
CA ALA A 108 17.50 -17.23 -12.71
C ALA A 108 17.66 -16.10 -13.73
N LEU A 109 17.65 -14.83 -13.29
CA LEU A 109 17.90 -13.67 -14.14
C LEU A 109 19.33 -13.65 -14.68
N ARG A 110 20.32 -13.99 -13.85
CA ARG A 110 21.73 -14.09 -14.26
C ARG A 110 21.90 -15.16 -15.36
N LYS A 111 21.29 -16.33 -15.20
CA LYS A 111 21.30 -17.40 -16.21
C LYS A 111 20.66 -16.96 -17.52
N ARG A 112 19.55 -16.22 -17.48
CA ARG A 112 18.89 -15.68 -18.69
C ARG A 112 19.71 -14.64 -19.44
N ARG A 113 20.54 -13.85 -18.75
CA ARG A 113 21.41 -12.83 -19.37
C ARG A 113 22.70 -13.39 -19.96
N ALA A 114 23.07 -14.61 -19.57
CA ALA A 114 24.28 -15.30 -20.04
C ALA A 114 24.04 -16.16 -21.30
N ASN A 115 22.77 -16.35 -21.68
CA ASN A 115 22.33 -17.00 -22.92
C ASN A 115 21.91 -15.95 -23.95
#